data_AF-A0A5K1ALZ1-F1
#
_entry.id   AF-A0A5K1ALZ1-F1
#
_cell.length_a   1.000
_cell.length_b   1.000
_cell.length_c   1.000
_cell.angle_alpha   90.00
_cell.angle_beta   90.00
_cell.angle_gamma   90.00
#
_symmetry.space_group_name_H-M   'P 1'
#
loop_
_entity.id
_entity.type
_entity.pdbx_description
1 polymer ?
#
loop_
_entity_poly.entity_id
_entity_poly.type
_entity_poly.pdbx_seq_one_letter_code
_entity_poly.pdbx_strand_id
1 'polypeptide(L)'
;ISVRIFVFSMASSASSSIGASPSLIMAAKYPYPSNVNVANFVSIKLSHKNYLLWKTQMLGLIESQDMMGFIEGQVSKPTSTIETVENGEARPVPNPEFLAWKKSDRLLRGWITGSLSEEVLGLVVRLQK
;
A
#
# COMPACT_ATOMS: atom_id res chain seq x y z
N ILE A 1 9.76 -3.01 8.79
CA ILE A 1 9.36 -1.60 9.04
C ILE A 1 8.15 -1.29 8.16
N SER A 2 6.96 -1.46 8.75
CA SER A 2 5.66 -1.22 8.09
C SER A 2 5.36 0.28 8.03
N VAL A 3 4.55 0.76 7.09
CA VAL A 3 4.16 2.18 6.84
C VAL A 3 3.40 2.84 8.02
N ARG A 4 3.42 2.20 9.19
CA ARG A 4 2.66 2.50 10.41
C ARG A 4 3.10 3.74 11.19
N ILE A 5 4.05 4.55 10.71
CA ILE A 5 4.59 5.67 11.51
C ILE A 5 3.80 6.99 11.31
N PHE A 6 2.89 7.12 10.34
CA PHE A 6 2.32 8.45 10.04
C PHE A 6 0.82 8.68 10.21
N VAL A 7 0.00 7.69 10.59
CA VAL A 7 -1.44 7.93 10.74
C VAL A 7 -2.01 7.14 11.91
N PHE A 8 -2.16 7.80 13.05
CA PHE A 8 -3.01 7.34 14.16
C PHE A 8 -4.12 8.37 14.35
N SER A 9 -5.37 7.94 14.23
CA SER A 9 -6.42 8.11 15.25
C SER A 9 -7.83 8.14 14.63
N MET A 10 -8.68 7.25 15.19
CA MET A 10 -10.14 7.32 15.36
C MET A 10 -11.04 6.44 14.46
N ALA A 11 -11.60 5.39 15.11
CA ALA A 11 -12.96 4.78 15.06
C ALA A 11 -13.59 4.42 13.70
N SER A 12 -14.46 3.41 13.52
CA SER A 12 -15.06 2.34 14.33
C SER A 12 -15.68 1.35 13.33
N SER A 13 -15.98 0.13 13.79
CA SER A 13 -16.43 -1.04 13.02
C SER A 13 -17.72 -0.89 12.20
N ALA A 14 -17.81 -1.63 11.08
CA ALA A 14 -19.05 -2.24 10.60
C ALA A 14 -18.74 -3.49 9.75
N SER A 15 -19.37 -4.62 10.09
CA SER A 15 -19.40 -5.85 9.29
C SER A 15 -20.71 -5.89 8.51
N SER A 16 -20.66 -6.23 7.22
CA SER A 16 -21.83 -6.80 6.52
C SER A 16 -21.42 -7.47 5.21
N SER A 17 -21.71 -8.77 5.13
CA SER A 17 -21.55 -9.63 3.95
C SER A 17 -22.72 -9.43 2.98
N ILE A 18 -22.44 -9.14 1.72
CA ILE A 18 -23.44 -9.20 0.63
C ILE A 18 -22.80 -9.90 -0.57
N GLY A 19 -23.55 -10.87 -1.12
CA GLY A 19 -23.12 -11.85 -2.10
C GLY A 19 -22.57 -11.27 -3.41
N ALA A 20 -21.53 -11.93 -3.93
CA ALA A 20 -20.85 -11.53 -5.15
C ALA A 20 -21.58 -12.07 -6.40
N SER A 21 -21.96 -11.15 -7.29
CA SER A 21 -22.30 -11.45 -8.69
C SER A 21 -21.01 -11.50 -9.53
N PRO A 22 -20.88 -12.41 -10.53
CA PRO A 22 -19.63 -12.57 -11.26
C PRO A 22 -19.70 -11.88 -12.62
N SER A 23 -19.29 -10.60 -12.70
CA SER A 23 -18.72 -10.01 -13.94
C SER A 23 -18.54 -8.50 -13.80
N LEU A 24 -17.28 -8.05 -13.77
CA LEU A 24 -16.71 -6.85 -14.41
C LEU A 24 -15.39 -6.54 -13.70
N ILE A 25 -14.27 -6.84 -14.36
CA ILE A 25 -12.88 -6.56 -13.92
C ILE A 25 -12.61 -7.15 -12.54
N MET A 26 -11.96 -8.32 -12.49
CA MET A 26 -11.52 -8.89 -11.23
C MET A 26 -10.56 -7.90 -10.58
N ALA A 27 -11.06 -7.03 -9.71
CA ALA A 27 -10.26 -6.13 -8.93
C ALA A 27 -9.27 -7.02 -8.19
N ALA A 28 -8.01 -6.96 -8.58
CA ALA A 28 -6.98 -7.68 -7.86
C ALA A 28 -7.10 -7.21 -6.41
N LYS A 29 -7.19 -8.16 -5.47
CA LYS A 29 -7.29 -7.88 -4.02
C LYS A 29 -6.26 -6.85 -3.54
N TYR A 30 -5.15 -6.73 -4.27
CA TYR A 30 -4.14 -5.70 -4.13
C TYR A 30 -3.93 -4.99 -5.49
N PRO A 31 -4.38 -3.73 -5.63
CA PRO A 31 -4.11 -2.94 -6.84
C PRO A 31 -2.62 -2.75 -7.10
N TYR A 32 -2.19 -2.84 -8.36
CA TYR A 32 -0.79 -2.63 -8.76
C TYR A 32 -0.70 -1.85 -10.08
N PRO A 33 -0.95 -0.53 -10.05
CA PRO A 33 -0.90 0.33 -11.23
C PRO A 33 0.55 0.64 -11.64
N SER A 34 1.21 -0.30 -12.32
CA SER A 34 2.62 -0.18 -12.72
C SER A 34 2.91 0.91 -13.75
N ASN A 35 1.87 1.42 -14.42
CA ASN A 35 1.97 2.48 -15.43
C ASN A 35 1.83 3.89 -14.84
N VAL A 36 1.48 4.01 -13.56
CA VAL A 36 1.31 5.32 -12.90
C VAL A 36 2.66 5.87 -12.49
N ASN A 37 3.00 7.02 -13.06
CA ASN A 37 4.15 7.81 -12.65
C ASN A 37 3.73 8.85 -11.60
N VAL A 38 4.25 8.73 -10.38
CA VAL A 38 3.97 9.65 -9.28
C VAL A 38 4.28 11.10 -9.64
N ALA A 39 5.30 11.37 -10.45
CA ALA A 39 5.68 12.74 -10.82
C ALA A 39 4.63 13.43 -11.70
N ASN A 40 3.76 12.66 -12.38
CA ASN A 40 2.68 13.21 -13.18
C ASN A 40 1.47 13.63 -12.32
N PHE A 41 1.33 13.05 -11.13
CA PHE A 41 0.21 13.31 -10.21
C PHE A 41 0.59 14.23 -9.05
N VAL A 42 1.81 14.06 -8.54
CA VAL A 42 2.36 14.83 -7.42
C VAL A 42 3.41 15.78 -8.01
N SER A 43 2.99 17.01 -8.29
CA SER A 43 3.80 18.05 -8.95
C SER A 43 4.82 18.72 -8.04
N ILE A 44 4.71 18.50 -6.72
CA ILE A 44 5.61 19.07 -5.73
C ILE A 44 6.40 17.99 -5.00
N LYS A 45 7.69 18.25 -4.79
CA LYS A 45 8.49 17.41 -3.88
C LYS A 45 8.23 17.83 -2.43
N LEU A 46 8.06 16.85 -1.54
CA LEU A 46 7.87 17.11 -0.11
C LEU A 46 9.07 17.84 0.47
N SER A 47 8.80 18.96 1.14
CA SER A 47 9.72 19.76 1.94
C SER A 47 9.06 20.14 3.26
N HIS A 48 9.83 20.71 4.19
CA HIS A 48 9.31 21.16 5.48
C HIS A 48 8.21 22.23 5.39
N LYS A 49 8.08 22.92 4.24
CA LYS A 49 7.15 24.04 4.07
C LYS A 49 5.84 23.68 3.35
N ASN A 50 5.79 22.54 2.66
CA ASN A 50 4.70 22.21 1.74
C ASN A 50 4.00 20.87 2.04
N TYR A 51 4.15 20.36 3.27
CA TYR A 51 3.60 19.07 3.68
C TYR A 51 2.10 18.94 3.40
N LEU A 52 1.28 19.95 3.70
CA LEU A 52 -0.17 19.88 3.49
C LEU A 52 -0.53 19.72 2.01
N LEU A 53 0.08 20.54 1.14
CA LEU A 53 -0.17 20.46 -0.30
C LEU A 53 0.32 19.12 -0.87
N TRP A 54 1.48 18.65 -0.42
CA TRP A 54 2.04 17.37 -0.85
C TRP A 54 1.15 16.22 -0.43
N LYS A 55 0.66 16.25 0.82
CA LYS A 55 -0.24 15.24 1.38
C LYS A 55 -1.53 15.18 0.59
N THR A 56 -2.12 16.32 0.23
CA THR A 56 -3.34 16.36 -0.59
C THR A 56 -3.14 15.71 -1.95
N GLN A 57 -2.05 16.04 -2.67
CA GLN A 57 -1.77 15.44 -3.99
C GLN A 57 -1.47 13.93 -3.87
N MET A 58 -0.69 13.53 -2.87
CA MET A 58 -0.35 12.12 -2.66
C MET A 58 -1.58 11.29 -2.27
N LEU A 59 -2.43 11.78 -1.37
CA LEU A 59 -3.66 11.08 -1.00
C LEU A 59 -4.62 11.00 -2.19
N GLY A 60 -4.77 12.07 -2.98
CA GLY A 60 -5.58 12.03 -4.19
C GLY A 60 -5.09 10.99 -5.20
N LEU A 61 -3.78 10.84 -5.36
CA LEU A 61 -3.21 9.75 -6.17
C LEU A 61 -3.59 8.38 -5.59
N ILE A 62 -3.35 8.14 -4.30
CA ILE A 62 -3.60 6.85 -3.64
C ILE A 62 -5.08 6.46 -3.71
N GLU A 63 -5.98 7.43 -3.50
CA GLU A 63 -7.42 7.27 -3.59
C GLU A 63 -7.85 6.92 -5.02
N SER A 64 -7.31 7.61 -6.04
CA SER A 64 -7.62 7.31 -7.45
C SER A 64 -7.23 5.91 -7.91
N GLN A 65 -6.39 5.21 -7.14
CA GLN A 65 -5.88 3.87 -7.45
C GLN A 65 -6.45 2.79 -6.51
N ASP A 66 -7.46 3.12 -5.69
CA ASP A 66 -8.06 2.23 -4.69
C ASP A 66 -7.05 1.67 -3.68
N MET A 67 -5.96 2.41 -3.41
CA MET A 67 -4.88 1.96 -2.54
C MET A 67 -4.97 2.51 -1.10
N MET A 68 -6.04 3.24 -0.77
CA MET A 68 -6.23 3.85 0.56
C MET A 68 -6.20 2.84 1.70
N GLY A 69 -6.70 1.62 1.48
CA GLY A 69 -6.67 0.56 2.48
C GLY A 69 -5.26 0.16 2.96
N PHE A 70 -4.20 0.43 2.17
CA PHE A 70 -2.81 0.25 2.60
C PHE A 70 -2.35 1.33 3.59
N ILE A 71 -2.87 2.56 3.46
CA ILE A 71 -2.58 3.68 4.35
C ILE A 71 -3.38 3.57 5.65
N GLU A 72 -4.66 3.22 5.54
CA GLU A 72 -5.59 3.11 6.68
C GLU A 72 -5.43 1.81 7.48
N GLY A 73 -4.60 0.88 7.00
CA GLY A 73 -4.37 -0.41 7.65
C GLY A 73 -5.53 -1.40 7.53
N GLN A 74 -6.52 -1.09 6.68
CA GLN A 74 -7.61 -2.03 6.32
C GLN A 74 -7.06 -3.24 5.56
N VAL A 75 -5.97 -3.05 4.80
CA VAL A 75 -5.28 -4.11 4.09
C VAL A 75 -4.22 -4.74 4.99
N SER A 76 -4.57 -5.89 5.58
CA SER A 76 -3.66 -6.66 6.42
C SER A 76 -2.61 -7.42 5.60
N LYS A 77 -1.37 -7.45 6.11
CA LYS A 77 -0.26 -8.21 5.52
C LYS A 77 -0.57 -9.72 5.57
N PRO A 78 -0.64 -10.43 4.43
CA PRO A 78 -0.83 -11.87 4.41
C PRO A 78 0.37 -12.63 4.99
N THR A 79 0.14 -13.84 5.47
CA THR A 79 1.21 -14.77 5.88
C THR A 79 2.11 -15.09 4.70
N SER A 80 3.44 -15.15 4.92
CA SER A 80 4.41 -15.37 3.84
C SER A 80 4.31 -16.77 3.21
N THR A 81 3.79 -17.74 3.96
CA THR A 81 3.60 -19.12 3.54
C THR A 81 2.20 -19.58 3.90
N ILE A 82 1.67 -20.52 3.13
CA ILE A 82 0.44 -21.25 3.40
C ILE A 82 0.75 -22.74 3.44
N GLU A 83 -0.03 -23.52 4.18
CA GLU A 83 0.08 -24.97 4.15
C GLU A 83 -0.71 -25.51 2.96
N THR A 84 -0.11 -26.44 2.23
CA THR A 84 -0.78 -27.19 1.17
C THR A 84 -0.61 -28.67 1.46
N VAL A 85 -1.68 -29.44 1.30
CA VAL A 85 -1.62 -30.89 1.44
C VAL A 85 -1.29 -31.48 0.09
N GLU A 86 -0.12 -32.09 -0.02
CA GLU A 86 0.32 -32.81 -1.20
C GLU A 86 0.63 -34.25 -0.78
N ASN A 87 -0.02 -35.23 -1.42
CA ASN A 87 0.11 -36.65 -1.07
C ASN A 87 -0.19 -36.99 0.40
N GLY A 88 -1.12 -36.25 1.04
CA GLY A 88 -1.51 -36.47 2.44
C GLY A 88 -0.56 -35.87 3.47
N GLU A 89 0.51 -35.19 3.05
CA GLU A 89 1.46 -34.51 3.92
C GLU A 89 1.27 -32.98 3.82
N ALA A 90 1.18 -32.29 4.96
CA ALA A 90 1.11 -30.84 4.99
C ALA A 90 2.51 -30.24 4.74
N ARG A 91 2.64 -29.43 3.69
CA ARG A 91 3.89 -28.76 3.32
C ARG A 91 3.71 -27.25 3.27
N PRO A 92 4.64 -26.46 3.83
CA PRO A 92 4.61 -25.02 3.71
C PRO A 92 5.04 -24.60 2.30
N VAL A 93 4.17 -23.85 1.60
CA VAL A 93 4.46 -23.27 0.29
C VAL A 93 4.37 -21.75 0.34
N PRO A 94 5.08 -21.01 -0.55
CA PRO A 94 4.98 -19.56 -0.61
C PRO A 94 3.55 -19.09 -0.90
N ASN A 95 3.11 -18.05 -0.19
CA ASN A 95 1.78 -17.49 -0.39
C ASN A 95 1.76 -16.51 -1.59
N PRO A 96 1.03 -16.79 -2.68
CA PRO A 96 0.91 -15.84 -3.80
C PRO A 96 0.26 -14.51 -3.39
N GLU A 97 -0.64 -14.52 -2.41
CA GLU A 97 -1.29 -13.32 -1.87
C GLU A 97 -0.28 -12.40 -1.19
N PHE A 98 0.68 -12.98 -0.46
CA PHE A 98 1.76 -12.21 0.15
C PHE A 98 2.63 -11.53 -0.92
N LEU A 99 2.91 -12.22 -2.03
CA LEU A 99 3.67 -11.64 -3.13
C LEU A 99 2.92 -10.50 -3.81
N ALA A 100 1.63 -10.65 -4.06
CA ALA A 100 0.79 -9.61 -4.64
C ALA A 100 0.69 -8.38 -3.72
N TRP A 101 0.38 -8.57 -2.43
CA TRP A 101 0.37 -7.52 -1.42
C TRP A 101 1.71 -6.78 -1.35
N LYS A 102 2.82 -7.53 -1.37
CA LYS A 102 4.18 -6.97 -1.29
C LYS A 102 4.53 -6.11 -2.50
N LYS A 103 4.03 -6.42 -3.69
CA LYS A 103 4.23 -5.59 -4.88
C LYS A 103 3.54 -4.23 -4.71
N SER A 104 2.28 -4.23 -4.28
CA SER A 104 1.50 -3.01 -4.02
C SER A 104 2.10 -2.17 -2.89
N ASP A 105 2.47 -2.78 -1.75
CA ASP A 105 3.15 -2.07 -0.64
C ASP A 105 4.46 -1.42 -1.09
N ARG A 106 5.26 -2.13 -1.91
CA ARG A 106 6.51 -1.59 -2.45
C ARG A 106 6.29 -0.47 -3.46
N LEU A 107 5.27 -0.57 -4.31
CA LEU A 107 4.92 0.49 -5.26
C LEU A 107 4.54 1.77 -4.52
N LEU A 108 3.67 1.66 -3.52
CA LEU A 108 3.22 2.79 -2.70
C LEU A 108 4.40 3.46 -1.98
N ARG A 109 5.32 2.68 -1.42
CA ARG A 109 6.58 3.19 -0.87
C ARG A 109 7.42 3.90 -1.93
N GLY A 110 7.48 3.36 -3.14
CA GLY A 110 8.17 3.97 -4.27
C GLY A 110 7.60 5.35 -4.61
N TRP A 111 6.27 5.50 -4.64
CA TRP A 111 5.63 6.80 -4.86
C TRP A 111 5.97 7.81 -3.77
N ILE A 112 5.82 7.41 -2.49
CA ILE A 112 6.12 8.28 -1.36
C ILE A 112 7.58 8.73 -1.45
N THR A 113 8.53 7.80 -1.51
CA THR A 113 9.97 8.10 -1.56
C THR A 113 10.36 8.92 -2.79
N GLY A 114 9.81 8.59 -3.97
CA GLY A 114 10.11 9.30 -5.22
C GLY A 114 9.59 10.75 -5.24
N SER A 115 8.60 11.06 -4.39
CA SER A 115 8.05 12.41 -4.23
C SER A 115 8.72 13.24 -3.14
N LEU A 116 9.74 12.72 -2.45
CA LEU A 116 10.47 13.45 -1.41
C LEU A 116 11.55 14.37 -2.03
N SER A 117 11.83 15.51 -1.39
CA SER A 117 13.05 16.28 -1.68
C SER A 117 14.29 15.60 -1.10
N GLU A 118 15.48 15.94 -1.62
CA GLU A 118 16.76 15.40 -1.11
C GLU A 118 16.98 15.72 0.39
N GLU A 119 16.53 16.90 0.82
CA GLU A 119 16.58 17.35 2.22
C GLU A 119 15.79 16.41 3.14
N VAL A 120 14.58 16.01 2.73
CA VAL A 120 13.71 15.11 3.51
C VAL A 120 14.15 13.66 3.38
N LEU A 121 14.68 13.24 2.22
CA LEU A 121 15.26 11.90 2.02
C LEU A 121 16.40 11.64 3.02
N GLY A 122 17.25 12.64 3.28
CA GLY A 122 18.33 12.55 4.26
C GLY A 122 17.85 12.25 5.68
N LEU A 123 16.63 12.69 6.04
CA LEU A 123 16.01 12.40 7.34
C LEU A 123 15.39 11.00 7.38
N VAL A 124 14.72 10.58 6.30
CA VAL A 124 14.09 9.25 6.21
C VAL A 124 15.12 8.13 6.28
N VAL A 125 16.28 8.29 5.60
CA VAL A 125 17.37 7.30 5.64
C VAL A 125 17.95 7.15 7.05
N ARG A 126 17.99 8.22 7.85
CA ARG A 126 18.47 8.17 9.24
C ARG A 126 17.49 7.46 10.18
N LEU A 127 16.20 7.47 9.88
CA LEU A 127 15.14 6.80 10.66
C LEU A 127 14.99 5.30 10.31
N GLN A 128 15.66 4.82 9.26
CA GLN A 128 15.63 3.40 8.86
C GLN A 128 16.81 2.57 9.41
N LYS A 129 17.77 3.18 10.12
CA LYS A 129 18.81 2.49 10.90
C LYS A 129 18.32 2.21 12.31
#